data_AF-A0A4S8S791-F1
#
_entry.id   AF-A0A4S8S791-F1
#
_cell.length_a   1.000
_cell.length_b   1.000
_cell.length_c   1.000
_cell.angle_alpha   90.00
_cell.angle_beta   90.00
_cell.angle_gamma   90.00
#
_symmetry.space_group_name_H-M   'P 1'
#
loop_
_entity.id
_entity.type
_entity.pdbx_description
1 polymer ?
#
loop_
_entity_poly.entity_id
_entity_poly.type
_entity_poly.pdbx_seq_one_letter_code
_entity_poly.pdbx_strand_id
1 'polypeptide(L)'
;MPGSPAVIRTSSSVTGCDCDTRTVHLSNGSSVQGDVIVGADGIRSAIRDEVIKGFASEGLKAIPTGLSAYRILVETDKLLKLDVLEDVFSLKRLATTMIVGYDKRVIIGPGRGGEMFGLVCLVPNPNLNNESTS
;
A
#
# COMPACT_ATOMS: atom_id res chain seq x y z
N MET A 1 -26.01 -9.73 -22.20
CA MET A 1 -26.72 -9.72 -20.90
C MET A 1 -25.68 -9.57 -19.80
N PRO A 2 -25.89 -8.73 -18.78
CA PRO A 2 -24.99 -8.71 -17.62
C PRO A 2 -25.07 -10.06 -16.89
N GLY A 3 -23.93 -10.59 -16.44
CA GLY A 3 -23.87 -11.82 -15.65
C GLY A 3 -24.36 -11.61 -14.21
N SER A 4 -24.46 -12.71 -13.45
CA SER A 4 -24.78 -12.64 -12.02
C SER A 4 -23.76 -11.77 -11.26
N PRO A 5 -24.19 -10.91 -10.32
CA PRO A 5 -23.28 -10.13 -9.50
C PRO A 5 -22.31 -10.99 -8.70
N ALA A 6 -21.12 -10.45 -8.41
CA ALA A 6 -20.15 -11.12 -7.55
C ALA A 6 -20.66 -11.24 -6.11
N VAL A 7 -20.40 -12.38 -5.47
CA VAL A 7 -20.69 -12.60 -4.04
C VAL A 7 -19.51 -12.09 -3.22
N ILE A 8 -19.76 -11.16 -2.29
CA ILE A 8 -18.72 -10.58 -1.42
C ILE A 8 -18.89 -11.11 0.00
N ARG A 9 -17.84 -11.74 0.54
CA ARG A 9 -17.79 -12.22 1.93
C ARG A 9 -16.74 -11.41 2.69
N THR A 10 -17.16 -10.40 3.42
CA THR A 10 -16.27 -9.59 4.28
C THR A 10 -15.92 -10.36 5.56
N SER A 11 -14.92 -9.88 6.31
CA SER A 11 -14.46 -10.51 7.57
C SER A 11 -14.13 -11.99 7.45
N SER A 12 -13.73 -12.42 6.25
CA SER A 12 -13.39 -13.80 5.89
C SER A 12 -11.91 -13.85 5.53
N SER A 13 -11.04 -13.62 6.51
CA SER A 13 -9.59 -13.58 6.28
C SER A 13 -9.11 -14.94 5.77
N VAL A 14 -8.40 -14.91 4.65
CA VAL A 14 -7.76 -16.10 4.06
C VAL A 14 -6.43 -16.35 4.78
N THR A 15 -6.19 -17.59 5.17
CA THR A 15 -4.95 -18.01 5.85
C THR A 15 -4.03 -18.83 4.96
N GLY A 16 -4.53 -19.30 3.82
CA GLY A 16 -3.77 -20.06 2.84
C GLY A 16 -4.67 -20.73 1.81
N CYS A 17 -4.07 -21.46 0.88
CA CYS A 17 -4.78 -22.33 -0.04
C CYS A 17 -4.03 -23.63 -0.30
N ASP A 18 -4.74 -24.56 -0.91
CA ASP A 18 -4.21 -25.77 -1.52
C ASP A 18 -4.57 -25.73 -3.01
N CYS A 19 -3.54 -25.67 -3.86
CA CYS A 19 -3.69 -25.59 -5.30
C CYS A 19 -4.15 -26.93 -5.93
N ASP A 20 -3.79 -28.06 -5.32
CA ASP A 20 -4.15 -29.39 -5.82
C ASP A 20 -5.64 -29.66 -5.58
N THR A 21 -6.14 -29.32 -4.39
CA THR A 21 -7.56 -29.47 -4.05
C THR A 21 -8.40 -28.25 -4.43
N ARG A 22 -7.76 -27.16 -4.87
CA ARG A 22 -8.38 -25.86 -5.22
C ARG A 22 -9.20 -25.28 -4.06
N THR A 23 -8.67 -25.40 -2.86
CA THR A 23 -9.33 -25.02 -1.62
C THR A 23 -8.66 -23.80 -1.00
N VAL A 24 -9.46 -22.84 -0.55
CA VAL A 24 -9.02 -21.68 0.23
C VAL A 24 -9.45 -21.86 1.68
N HIS A 25 -8.51 -21.70 2.61
CA HIS A 25 -8.75 -21.81 4.04
C HIS A 25 -9.01 -20.44 4.67
N LEU A 26 -10.03 -20.37 5.52
CA LEU A 26 -10.43 -19.15 6.21
C LEU A 26 -10.04 -19.21 7.69
N SER A 27 -9.80 -18.05 8.30
CA SER A 27 -9.36 -17.93 9.69
C SER A 27 -10.36 -18.46 10.73
N ASN A 28 -11.63 -18.63 10.35
CA ASN A 28 -12.67 -19.22 11.18
C ASN A 28 -12.70 -20.76 11.12
N GLY A 29 -11.75 -21.40 10.43
CA GLY A 29 -11.67 -22.85 10.24
C GLY A 29 -12.52 -23.39 9.08
N SER A 30 -13.37 -22.56 8.45
CA SER A 30 -14.11 -22.96 7.25
C SER A 30 -13.23 -22.90 5.99
N SER A 31 -13.71 -23.48 4.88
CA SER A 31 -13.00 -23.48 3.61
C SER A 31 -13.96 -23.23 2.44
N VAL A 32 -13.41 -22.76 1.32
CA VAL A 32 -14.15 -22.50 0.08
C VAL A 32 -13.39 -23.15 -1.07
N GLN A 33 -14.09 -23.83 -1.97
CA GLN A 33 -13.50 -24.44 -3.16
C GLN A 33 -13.93 -23.67 -4.41
N GLY A 34 -13.04 -23.60 -5.41
CA GLY A 34 -13.34 -23.01 -6.71
C GLY A 34 -12.51 -23.65 -7.81
N ASP A 35 -12.78 -23.32 -9.07
CA ASP A 35 -11.98 -23.83 -10.20
C ASP A 35 -10.65 -23.08 -10.35
N VAL A 36 -10.67 -21.78 -10.04
CA VAL A 36 -9.52 -20.88 -10.11
C VAL A 36 -9.47 -20.03 -8.85
N ILE A 37 -8.29 -19.95 -8.24
CA ILE A 37 -7.99 -19.08 -7.11
C ILE A 37 -7.15 -17.92 -7.61
N VAL A 38 -7.57 -16.68 -7.32
CA VAL A 38 -6.82 -15.46 -7.66
C VAL A 38 -6.28 -14.83 -6.37
N GLY A 39 -4.97 -14.91 -6.17
CA GLY A 39 -4.28 -14.27 -5.05
C GLY A 39 -4.17 -12.76 -5.23
N ALA A 40 -5.13 -12.01 -4.68
CA ALA A 40 -5.17 -10.54 -4.68
C ALA A 40 -5.07 -9.97 -3.24
N ASP A 41 -4.27 -10.62 -2.39
CA ASP A 41 -4.17 -10.43 -0.94
C ASP A 41 -3.00 -9.55 -0.49
N GLY A 42 -2.40 -8.80 -1.42
CA GLY A 42 -1.41 -7.76 -1.13
C GLY A 42 0.00 -8.28 -0.88
N ILE A 43 0.89 -7.39 -0.41
CA ILE A 43 2.33 -7.68 -0.28
C ILE A 43 2.64 -8.77 0.77
N ARG A 44 1.76 -8.95 1.76
CA ARG A 44 1.83 -10.03 2.77
C ARG A 44 0.90 -11.18 2.41
N SER A 45 0.96 -11.58 1.15
CA SER A 45 0.10 -12.62 0.61
C SER A 45 0.24 -13.93 1.40
N ALA A 46 -0.89 -14.47 1.84
CA ALA A 46 -1.03 -15.81 2.40
C ALA A 46 -1.04 -16.89 1.31
N ILE A 47 -1.31 -16.52 0.06
CA ILE A 47 -1.38 -17.45 -1.08
C ILE A 47 -0.04 -17.58 -1.82
N ARG A 48 0.79 -16.52 -1.82
CA ARG A 48 2.04 -16.45 -2.60
C ARG A 48 2.92 -17.66 -2.40
N ASP A 49 3.11 -18.10 -1.15
CA ASP A 49 4.05 -19.17 -0.82
C ASP A 49 3.65 -20.52 -1.45
N GLU A 50 2.35 -20.78 -1.65
CA GLU A 50 1.89 -21.98 -2.37
C GLU A 50 2.13 -21.86 -3.89
N VAL A 51 2.04 -20.65 -4.46
CA VAL A 51 2.27 -20.41 -5.90
C VAL A 51 3.74 -20.59 -6.29
N ILE A 52 4.65 -20.19 -5.42
CA ILE A 52 6.10 -20.20 -5.65
C ILE A 52 6.81 -21.39 -5.00
N LYS A 53 6.04 -22.34 -4.47
CA LYS A 53 6.53 -23.59 -3.89
C LYS A 53 7.37 -24.35 -4.92
N GLY A 54 8.60 -24.70 -4.54
CA GLY A 54 9.55 -25.40 -5.41
C GLY A 54 10.49 -24.49 -6.20
N PHE A 55 10.30 -23.17 -6.18
CA PHE A 55 11.33 -22.22 -6.62
C PHE A 55 12.30 -21.92 -5.47
N ALA A 56 13.58 -21.68 -5.79
CA ALA A 56 14.56 -21.27 -4.79
C ALA A 56 14.06 -20.00 -4.10
N SER A 57 13.95 -20.05 -2.77
CA SER A 57 13.35 -18.99 -1.95
C SER A 57 14.21 -17.74 -1.79
N GLU A 58 15.36 -17.70 -2.47
CA GLU A 58 16.26 -16.55 -2.52
C GLU A 58 15.59 -15.40 -3.30
N GLY A 59 15.16 -14.36 -2.58
CA GLY A 59 14.55 -13.15 -3.17
C GLY A 59 13.08 -12.90 -2.82
N LEU A 60 12.44 -13.76 -2.02
CA LEU A 60 11.03 -13.58 -1.62
C LEU A 60 10.80 -12.53 -0.53
N LYS A 61 11.82 -12.25 0.27
CA LYS A 61 11.73 -11.26 1.34
C LYS A 61 11.92 -9.87 0.76
N ALA A 62 11.01 -8.96 1.11
CA ALA A 62 11.15 -7.56 0.76
C ALA A 62 12.51 -7.03 1.28
N ILE A 63 13.25 -6.37 0.41
CA ILE A 63 14.54 -5.75 0.76
C ILE A 63 14.25 -4.34 1.29
N PRO A 64 14.64 -4.00 2.53
CA PRO A 64 14.48 -2.65 3.04
C PRO A 64 15.20 -1.63 2.17
N THR A 65 14.53 -0.53 1.82
CA THR A 65 15.10 0.52 0.97
C THR A 65 16.00 1.50 1.72
N GLY A 66 16.02 1.44 3.06
CA GLY A 66 16.68 2.44 3.91
C GLY A 66 15.93 3.76 4.01
N LEU A 67 14.69 3.83 3.53
CA LEU A 67 13.85 5.02 3.60
C LEU A 67 12.53 4.71 4.33
N SER A 68 12.06 5.67 5.10
CA SER A 68 10.71 5.71 5.63
C SER A 68 9.90 6.79 4.92
N ALA A 69 8.61 6.55 4.73
CA ALA A 69 7.69 7.49 4.11
C ALA A 69 6.56 7.83 5.08
N TYR A 70 6.57 9.06 5.61
CA TYR A 70 5.42 9.58 6.35
C TYR A 70 4.37 10.06 5.37
N ARG A 71 3.13 9.59 5.50
CA ARG A 71 2.04 9.96 4.61
C ARG A 71 0.88 10.55 5.39
N ILE A 72 0.35 11.67 4.89
CA ILE A 72 -0.82 12.32 5.45
C ILE A 72 -1.67 12.92 4.33
N LEU A 73 -2.99 12.93 4.54
CA LEU A 73 -3.93 13.74 3.77
C LEU A 73 -4.37 14.91 4.65
N VAL A 74 -4.23 16.13 4.14
CA VAL A 74 -4.55 17.36 4.88
C VAL A 74 -5.54 18.19 4.07
N GLU A 75 -6.56 18.72 4.72
CA GLU A 75 -7.50 19.66 4.10
C GLU A 75 -6.80 20.98 3.77
N THR A 76 -7.17 21.59 2.65
CA THR A 76 -6.49 22.79 2.14
C THR A 76 -6.51 23.98 3.10
N ASP A 77 -7.59 24.13 3.89
CA ASP A 77 -7.74 25.18 4.89
C ASP A 77 -6.70 25.10 6.02
N LYS A 78 -6.32 23.89 6.43
CA LYS A 78 -5.28 23.64 7.44
C LYS A 78 -3.88 23.99 6.94
N LEU A 79 -3.67 24.01 5.63
CA LEU A 79 -2.39 24.35 5.01
C LEU A 79 -2.21 25.86 4.81
N LEU A 80 -3.27 26.67 4.95
CA LEU A 80 -3.20 28.13 4.81
C LEU A 80 -2.25 28.79 5.81
N LYS A 81 -1.96 28.11 6.93
CA LYS A 81 -1.06 28.59 7.99
C LYS A 81 0.38 28.10 7.85
N LEU A 82 0.70 27.38 6.78
CA LEU A 82 2.07 26.91 6.56
C LEU A 82 2.99 28.10 6.30
N ASP A 83 4.06 28.16 7.08
CA ASP A 83 5.16 29.09 6.87
C ASP A 83 6.13 28.51 5.82
N VAL A 84 5.74 28.63 4.55
CA VAL A 84 6.54 28.24 3.39
C VAL A 84 6.45 29.35 2.34
N LEU A 85 7.58 29.69 1.73
CA LEU A 85 7.64 30.67 0.65
C LEU A 85 6.73 30.23 -0.51
N GLU A 86 5.89 31.14 -1.04
CA GLU A 86 4.96 30.83 -2.13
C GLU A 86 5.67 30.27 -3.38
N ASP A 87 6.92 30.71 -3.65
CA ASP A 87 7.74 30.21 -4.76
C ASP A 87 8.18 28.75 -4.59
N VAL A 88 8.28 28.28 -3.34
CA VAL A 88 8.60 26.88 -3.01
C VAL A 88 7.34 26.03 -3.07
N PHE A 89 6.25 26.49 -2.47
CA PHE A 89 4.96 25.81 -2.49
C PHE A 89 3.82 26.81 -2.38
N SER A 90 2.84 26.68 -3.26
CA SER A 90 1.64 27.52 -3.25
C SER A 90 0.39 26.68 -3.44
N LEU A 91 -0.59 26.85 -2.54
CA LEU A 91 -1.90 26.20 -2.63
C LEU A 91 -2.70 26.64 -3.85
N LYS A 92 -2.39 27.83 -4.41
CA LYS A 92 -3.01 28.34 -5.64
C LYS A 92 -2.57 27.54 -6.87
N ARG A 93 -1.41 26.87 -6.78
CA ARG A 93 -0.87 26.02 -7.83
C ARG A 93 -1.31 24.58 -7.58
N LEU A 94 -2.33 24.13 -8.30
CA LEU A 94 -2.80 22.74 -8.28
C LEU A 94 -1.84 21.82 -9.05
N ALA A 95 -0.59 21.73 -8.59
CA ALA A 95 0.43 20.85 -9.13
C ALA A 95 1.04 20.03 -8.01
N THR A 96 1.57 18.86 -8.36
CA THR A 96 2.41 18.09 -7.45
C THR A 96 3.79 18.74 -7.38
N THR A 97 4.17 19.18 -6.19
CA THR A 97 5.47 19.78 -5.88
C THR A 97 6.32 18.78 -5.13
N MET A 98 7.58 18.61 -5.55
CA MET A 98 8.59 17.88 -4.79
C MET A 98 9.66 18.85 -4.32
N ILE A 99 9.79 19.00 -3.01
CA ILE A 99 10.86 19.75 -2.37
C ILE A 99 11.99 18.75 -2.06
N VAL A 100 13.18 19.02 -2.61
CA VAL A 100 14.35 18.13 -2.51
C VAL A 100 15.37 18.74 -1.57
N GLY A 101 15.61 18.06 -0.44
CA GLY A 101 16.77 18.31 0.42
C GLY A 101 17.90 17.33 0.11
N TYR A 102 18.95 17.35 0.94
CA TYR A 102 20.12 16.48 0.76
C TYR A 102 19.75 14.99 0.78
N ASP A 103 19.11 14.51 1.85
CA ASP A 103 18.73 13.11 2.04
C ASP A 103 17.21 12.94 2.32
N LYS A 104 16.42 14.02 2.20
CA LYS A 104 14.97 14.06 2.46
C LYS A 104 14.22 14.64 1.29
N ARG A 105 12.99 14.18 1.10
CA ARG A 105 12.09 14.69 0.06
C ARG A 105 10.70 14.91 0.65
N VAL A 106 10.05 16.00 0.30
CA VAL A 106 8.65 16.24 0.61
C VAL A 106 7.90 16.35 -0.70
N ILE A 107 6.96 15.43 -0.93
CA ILE A 107 6.08 15.41 -2.10
C ILE A 107 4.72 15.87 -1.63
N ILE A 108 4.19 16.93 -2.23
CA ILE A 108 2.89 17.51 -1.91
C ILE A 108 2.08 17.59 -3.19
N GLY A 109 0.89 17.01 -3.24
CA GLY A 109 0.05 17.04 -4.43
C GLY A 109 -1.43 17.21 -4.11
N PRO A 110 -2.19 17.93 -4.96
CA PRO A 110 -3.62 18.14 -4.75
C PRO A 110 -4.39 16.83 -4.93
N GLY A 111 -5.39 16.64 -4.09
CA GLY A 111 -6.40 15.59 -4.19
C GLY A 111 -7.80 16.20 -4.17
N ARG A 112 -8.80 15.43 -4.62
CA ARG A 112 -10.21 15.87 -4.67
C ARG A 112 -10.39 17.28 -5.26
N GLY A 113 -9.79 17.52 -6.43
CA GLY A 113 -9.90 18.82 -7.10
C GLY A 113 -9.24 20.01 -6.38
N GLY A 114 -8.39 19.77 -5.37
CA GLY A 114 -7.72 20.82 -4.60
C GLY A 114 -8.33 21.09 -3.23
N GLU A 115 -9.36 20.36 -2.81
CA GLU A 115 -9.92 20.44 -1.45
C GLU A 115 -8.98 19.86 -0.39
N MET A 116 -8.07 18.96 -0.80
CA MET A 116 -7.10 18.32 0.08
C MET A 116 -5.74 18.25 -0.62
N PHE A 117 -4.68 18.10 0.14
CA PHE A 117 -3.37 17.74 -0.37
C PHE A 117 -2.86 16.47 0.31
N GLY A 118 -2.30 15.58 -0.50
CA GLY A 118 -1.52 14.45 -0.02
C GLY A 118 -0.06 14.86 0.13
N LEU A 119 0.50 14.57 1.30
CA LEU A 119 1.91 14.78 1.60
C LEU A 119 2.58 13.43 1.81
N VAL A 120 3.76 13.27 1.21
CA VAL A 120 4.67 12.15 1.43
C VAL A 120 6.05 12.71 1.78
N CYS A 121 6.50 12.46 3.00
CA CYS A 121 7.83 12.86 3.47
C CYS A 121 8.74 11.64 3.51
N LEU A 122 9.69 11.58 2.58
CA LEU A 122 10.73 10.55 2.54
C LEU A 122 11.90 10.99 3.41
N VAL A 123 12.29 10.15 4.37
CA VAL A 123 13.44 10.37 5.25
C VAL A 123 14.28 9.10 5.34
N PRO A 124 15.60 9.21 5.61
CA PRO A 124 16.42 8.04 5.90
C PRO A 124 15.91 7.31 7.13
N ASN A 125 15.88 5.98 7.06
CA ASN A 125 15.55 5.11 8.16
C ASN A 125 16.80 4.34 8.59
N PRO A 126 17.43 4.69 9.72
CA PRO A 126 18.60 3.96 10.21
C PRO A 126 18.25 2.56 10.73
N ASN A 127 16.97 2.29 11.02
CA ASN A 127 16.51 1.00 11.54
C ASN A 127 16.07 0.09 10.40
N LEU A 128 17.06 -0.49 9.70
CA LEU A 128 16.85 -1.43 8.58
C LEU A 128 16.28 -2.78 9.02
N ASN A 129 16.38 -3.12 10.31
CA ASN A 129 16.06 -4.45 10.84
C ASN A 129 14.61 -4.59 11.36
N ASN A 130 13.85 -3.50 11.42
CA ASN A 130 12.45 -3.60 11.78
C ASN A 130 11.68 -4.02 10.53
N GLU A 131 11.13 -5.23 10.52
CA GLU A 131 10.08 -5.58 9.57
C GLU A 131 9.03 -4.46 9.62
N SER A 132 8.66 -3.92 8.46
CA SER A 132 7.71 -2.82 8.39
C SER A 132 6.48 -3.21 9.20
N THR A 133 6.08 -2.46 10.22
CA THR A 133 4.82 -2.73 10.93
C THR A 133 3.74 -1.92 10.23
N SER A 134 2.98 -2.56 9.36
CA SER A 134 1.78 -2.02 8.74
C SER A 134 0.73 -3.12 8.70
#